data_AF-A0A955F4Y0-F1
#
_entry.id   AF-A0A955F4Y0-F1
#
_cell.length_a   1.000
_cell.length_b   1.000
_cell.length_c   1.000
_cell.angle_alpha   90.00
_cell.angle_beta   90.00
_cell.angle_gamma   90.00
#
_symmetry.space_group_name_H-M   'P 1'
#
loop_
_entity.id
_entity.type
_entity.pdbx_description
1 polymer ?
#
loop_
_entity_poly.entity_id
_entity_poly.type
_entity_poly.pdbx_seq_one_letter_code
_entity_poly.pdbx_strand_id
1 'polypeptide(L)'
;MNHSTLASHRQAAGFTLLEVIVVLSIITLLIGIAVPSLTSLSDSENVRATRSELENLRTAVINYASDTETIPATLARLWQDNTQGWGGPYVDAPVQGKSLSADSYDTDAWGNLYQYIRLSATQAQISSYGPNGLRDGSQSGDDLELLVDITPALRQRTQEKAEVLNGAIDRYNSAYLPGTPLPTTAVQLVDRLQATGYLPPGNSWFRDAFGDFWQLSGSPVSYVFSSTFGLPLGH
;
A
#
# COMPACT_ATOMS: atom_id res chain seq x y z
N MET A 1 105.15 -27.49 -1.59
CA MET A 1 104.66 -26.19 -1.08
C MET A 1 103.40 -25.83 -1.85
N ASN A 2 102.28 -25.65 -1.15
CA ASN A 2 100.92 -25.63 -1.67
C ASN A 2 100.52 -24.23 -2.17
N HIS A 3 99.73 -24.14 -3.24
CA HIS A 3 98.98 -22.93 -3.59
C HIS A 3 97.48 -23.18 -3.44
N SER A 4 96.89 -22.46 -2.49
CA SER A 4 95.48 -22.52 -2.09
C SER A 4 94.59 -21.75 -3.08
N THR A 5 93.50 -22.38 -3.53
CA THR A 5 92.44 -21.76 -4.33
C THR A 5 91.54 -20.87 -3.45
N LEU A 6 91.35 -19.60 -3.81
CA LEU A 6 90.41 -18.69 -3.14
C LEU A 6 89.05 -18.73 -3.84
N ALA A 7 88.02 -19.20 -3.14
CA ALA A 7 86.63 -19.14 -3.57
C ALA A 7 86.03 -17.75 -3.26
N SER A 8 85.42 -17.12 -4.27
CA SER A 8 84.70 -15.84 -4.15
C SER A 8 83.36 -16.05 -3.44
N HIS A 9 83.18 -15.42 -2.27
CA HIS A 9 81.90 -15.34 -1.57
C HIS A 9 81.02 -14.26 -2.24
N ARG A 10 79.93 -14.68 -2.89
CA ARG A 10 78.83 -13.78 -3.24
C ARG A 10 78.11 -13.37 -1.94
N GLN A 11 78.13 -12.08 -1.62
CA GLN A 11 77.33 -11.54 -0.52
C GLN A 11 75.85 -11.54 -0.94
N ALA A 12 75.05 -12.36 -0.28
CA ALA A 12 73.60 -12.23 -0.31
C ALA A 12 73.23 -10.95 0.44
N ALA A 13 72.65 -9.97 -0.24
CA ALA A 13 72.08 -8.79 0.40
C ALA A 13 70.84 -9.25 1.20
N GLY A 14 71.00 -9.38 2.52
CA GLY A 14 69.91 -9.68 3.44
C GLY A 14 69.03 -8.44 3.64
N PHE A 15 67.72 -8.65 3.62
CA PHE A 15 66.71 -7.64 4.00
C PHE A 15 67.05 -7.04 5.35
N THR A 16 66.99 -5.71 5.46
CA THR A 16 67.21 -5.04 6.75
C THR A 16 65.92 -5.06 7.57
N LEU A 17 66.04 -5.20 8.90
CA LEU A 17 64.89 -5.09 9.81
C LEU A 17 64.14 -3.77 9.64
N LEU A 18 64.88 -2.70 9.32
CA LEU A 18 64.34 -1.36 9.11
C LEU A 18 63.38 -1.32 7.92
N GLU A 19 63.71 -2.03 6.85
CA GLU A 19 62.89 -2.10 5.63
C GLU A 19 61.53 -2.76 5.90
N VAL A 20 61.50 -3.81 6.71
CA VAL A 20 60.23 -4.46 7.11
C VAL A 20 59.44 -3.56 8.07
N ILE A 21 60.10 -2.84 8.98
CA ILE A 21 59.44 -1.93 9.94
C ILE A 21 58.77 -0.75 9.23
N VAL A 22 59.42 -0.15 8.23
CA VAL A 22 58.85 0.97 7.46
C VAL A 22 57.67 0.51 6.60
N VAL A 23 57.73 -0.69 6.00
CA VAL A 23 56.63 -1.23 5.21
C VAL A 23 55.40 -1.52 6.09
N LEU A 24 55.62 -2.13 7.25
CA LEU A 24 54.53 -2.41 8.20
C LEU A 24 53.92 -1.12 8.76
N SER A 25 54.71 -0.08 9.03
CA SER A 25 54.19 1.19 9.53
C SER A 25 53.29 1.88 8.49
N ILE A 26 53.67 1.86 7.20
CA ILE A 26 52.84 2.39 6.12
C ILE A 26 51.55 1.58 5.97
N ILE A 27 51.60 0.24 6.03
CA ILE A 27 50.40 -0.60 5.98
C ILE A 27 49.45 -0.30 7.14
N THR A 28 49.96 -0.16 8.37
CA THR A 28 49.13 0.20 9.54
C THR A 28 48.48 1.57 9.41
N LEU A 29 49.20 2.54 8.82
CA LEU A 29 48.65 3.88 8.55
C LEU A 29 47.54 3.84 7.50
N LEU A 30 47.73 3.08 6.41
CA LEU A 30 46.76 2.96 5.32
C LEU A 30 45.48 2.26 5.77
N ILE A 31 45.58 1.25 6.66
CA ILE A 31 44.39 0.58 7.23
C ILE A 31 43.54 1.56 8.05
N GLY A 32 44.15 2.55 8.72
CA GLY A 32 43.43 3.55 9.53
C GLY A 32 42.62 4.57 8.72
N ILE A 33 42.92 4.76 7.42
CA ILE A 33 42.27 5.76 6.56
C ILE A 33 41.15 5.13 5.70
N ALA A 34 41.09 3.79 5.64
CA ALA A 34 40.11 3.06 4.84
C ALA A 34 38.83 2.73 5.64
N VAL A 35 38.07 3.76 6.02
CA VAL A 35 36.64 3.60 6.35
C VAL A 35 35.87 4.69 5.60
N PRO A 36 35.50 4.46 4.32
CA PRO A 36 34.59 5.37 3.65
C PRO A 36 33.22 5.33 4.37
N SER A 37 32.74 6.49 4.80
CA SER A 37 31.40 6.66 5.38
C SER A 37 30.36 6.47 4.27
N LEU A 38 29.71 5.30 4.22
CA LEU A 38 28.66 4.96 3.23
C LEU A 38 27.28 5.57 3.59
N THR A 39 27.17 6.26 4.71
CA THR A 39 25.88 6.60 5.34
C THR A 39 25.06 7.68 4.63
N SER A 40 25.68 8.62 3.91
CA SER A 40 24.94 9.76 3.33
C SER A 40 24.34 9.49 1.95
N LEU A 41 24.93 8.55 1.18
CA LEU A 41 24.35 8.11 -0.09
C LEU A 41 23.14 7.20 0.14
N SER A 42 23.15 6.41 1.21
CA SER A 42 22.04 5.51 1.56
C SER A 42 20.77 6.25 1.97
N ASP A 43 20.84 7.40 2.64
CA ASP A 43 19.62 8.05 3.17
C ASP A 43 18.68 8.55 2.07
N SER A 44 19.21 9.13 0.99
CA SER A 44 18.38 9.60 -0.13
C SER A 44 17.74 8.44 -0.91
N GLU A 45 18.45 7.32 -1.01
CA GLU A 45 17.93 6.09 -1.63
C GLU A 45 16.88 5.43 -0.74
N ASN A 46 17.10 5.43 0.58
CA ASN A 46 16.16 4.94 1.58
C ASN A 46 14.86 5.77 1.59
N VAL A 47 14.94 7.10 1.55
CA VAL A 47 13.75 7.98 1.40
C VAL A 47 12.98 7.61 0.13
N ARG A 48 13.67 7.40 -0.99
CA ARG A 48 13.03 7.06 -2.26
C ARG A 48 12.37 5.68 -2.21
N ALA A 49 13.06 4.67 -1.65
CA ALA A 49 12.54 3.32 -1.48
C ALA A 49 11.31 3.31 -0.56
N THR A 50 11.43 3.93 0.62
CA THR A 50 10.32 4.04 1.59
C THR A 50 9.13 4.78 0.98
N ARG A 51 9.34 5.87 0.22
CA ARG A 51 8.25 6.57 -0.46
C ARG A 51 7.58 5.67 -1.50
N SER A 52 8.36 4.97 -2.33
CA SER A 52 7.80 4.02 -3.29
C SER A 52 6.94 2.96 -2.61
N GLU A 53 7.38 2.47 -1.46
CA GLU A 53 6.68 1.45 -0.72
C GLU A 53 5.40 1.97 -0.04
N LEU A 54 5.43 3.19 0.50
CA LEU A 54 4.23 3.87 0.98
C LEU A 54 3.18 4.03 -0.14
N GLU A 55 3.61 4.36 -1.36
CA GLU A 55 2.73 4.48 -2.53
C GLU A 55 2.14 3.12 -2.95
N ASN A 56 2.93 2.03 -2.87
CA ASN A 56 2.47 0.67 -3.08
C ASN A 56 1.38 0.30 -2.04
N LEU A 57 1.65 0.55 -0.75
CA LEU A 57 0.70 0.31 0.33
C LEU A 57 -0.57 1.16 0.18
N ARG A 58 -0.46 2.43 -0.21
CA ARG A 58 -1.63 3.28 -0.49
C ARG A 58 -2.49 2.67 -1.59
N THR A 59 -1.86 2.26 -2.69
CA THR A 59 -2.55 1.63 -3.81
C THR A 59 -3.25 0.34 -3.37
N ALA A 60 -2.58 -0.48 -2.56
CA ALA A 60 -3.13 -1.70 -1.99
C ALA A 60 -4.37 -1.41 -1.10
N VAL A 61 -4.32 -0.38 -0.25
CA VAL A 61 -5.47 0.04 0.57
C VAL A 61 -6.65 0.51 -0.29
N ILE A 62 -6.38 1.25 -1.37
CA ILE A 62 -7.42 1.70 -2.30
C ILE A 62 -8.05 0.51 -3.03
N ASN A 63 -7.25 -0.47 -3.46
CA ASN A 63 -7.76 -1.69 -4.10
C ASN A 63 -8.58 -2.54 -3.12
N TYR A 64 -8.10 -2.72 -1.89
CA TYR A 64 -8.84 -3.36 -0.81
C TYR A 64 -10.21 -2.70 -0.61
N ALA A 65 -10.25 -1.37 -0.56
CA ALA A 65 -11.50 -0.62 -0.37
C ALA A 65 -12.41 -0.66 -1.59
N SER A 66 -11.84 -0.75 -2.80
CA SER A 66 -12.62 -0.93 -4.04
C SER A 66 -13.39 -2.23 -4.02
N ASP A 67 -12.83 -3.29 -3.42
CA ASP A 67 -13.47 -4.61 -3.40
C ASP A 67 -14.37 -4.84 -2.18
N THR A 68 -13.95 -4.34 -1.03
CA THR A 68 -14.64 -4.60 0.25
C THR A 68 -15.52 -3.45 0.72
N GLU A 69 -15.52 -2.31 0.01
CA GLU A 69 -16.22 -1.08 0.38
C GLU A 69 -15.79 -0.52 1.76
N THR A 70 -14.65 -0.97 2.30
CA THR A 70 -14.17 -0.59 3.64
C THR A 70 -12.67 -0.31 3.66
N ILE A 71 -12.24 0.56 4.58
CA ILE A 71 -10.82 0.69 4.91
C ILE A 71 -10.36 -0.53 5.73
N PRO A 72 -9.19 -1.14 5.41
CA PRO A 72 -8.68 -2.27 6.16
C PRO A 72 -8.38 -1.88 7.60
N ALA A 73 -8.69 -2.76 8.55
CA ALA A 73 -8.43 -2.49 9.97
C ALA A 73 -6.93 -2.41 10.29
N THR A 74 -6.09 -3.15 9.54
CA THR A 74 -4.63 -3.21 9.67
C THR A 74 -4.02 -3.47 8.29
N LEU A 75 -2.74 -3.13 8.10
CA LEU A 75 -2.04 -3.44 6.85
C LEU A 75 -1.91 -4.95 6.57
N ALA A 76 -1.92 -5.80 7.60
CA ALA A 76 -1.94 -7.27 7.44
C ALA A 76 -3.10 -7.79 6.58
N ARG A 77 -4.25 -7.08 6.60
CA ARG A 77 -5.43 -7.45 5.81
C ARG A 77 -5.24 -7.25 4.31
N LEU A 78 -4.22 -6.50 3.91
CA LEU A 78 -3.86 -6.37 2.50
C LEU A 78 -3.35 -7.70 1.94
N TRP A 79 -2.65 -8.50 2.75
CA TRP A 79 -2.15 -9.81 2.36
C TRP A 79 -3.22 -10.90 2.50
N GLN A 80 -3.95 -10.90 3.62
CA GLN A 80 -4.96 -11.92 3.86
C GLN A 80 -6.12 -11.35 4.67
N ASP A 81 -7.34 -11.49 4.13
CA ASP A 81 -8.57 -11.16 4.84
C ASP A 81 -9.71 -12.10 4.38
N ASN A 82 -10.79 -12.12 5.14
CA ASN A 82 -12.02 -12.84 4.83
C ASN A 82 -13.25 -11.91 4.74
N THR A 83 -13.02 -10.60 4.69
CA THR A 83 -14.06 -9.59 4.47
C THR A 83 -14.82 -9.89 3.18
N GLN A 84 -16.14 -9.73 3.21
CA GLN A 84 -16.99 -9.93 2.03
C GLN A 84 -16.50 -9.05 0.87
N GLY A 85 -16.43 -9.62 -0.33
CA GLY A 85 -15.98 -8.92 -1.53
C GLY A 85 -14.46 -8.94 -1.74
N TRP A 86 -13.67 -9.45 -0.79
CA TRP A 86 -12.21 -9.52 -0.92
C TRP A 86 -11.76 -10.24 -2.21
N GLY A 87 -11.01 -9.53 -3.05
CA GLY A 87 -10.39 -10.03 -4.28
C GLY A 87 -8.90 -10.40 -4.12
N GLY A 88 -8.24 -9.78 -3.15
CA GLY A 88 -7.05 -10.32 -2.49
C GLY A 88 -5.74 -10.31 -3.26
N PRO A 89 -4.71 -10.93 -2.63
CA PRO A 89 -3.79 -10.11 -1.83
C PRO A 89 -3.37 -8.87 -2.62
N TYR A 90 -3.54 -7.71 -2.00
CA TYR A 90 -3.29 -6.41 -2.64
C TYR A 90 -1.81 -5.99 -2.56
N VAL A 91 -0.98 -6.85 -1.97
CA VAL A 91 0.47 -6.76 -1.83
C VAL A 91 1.09 -8.11 -2.19
N ASP A 92 2.33 -8.11 -2.67
CA ASP A 92 3.01 -9.33 -3.15
C ASP A 92 3.77 -10.10 -2.05
N ALA A 93 3.82 -9.54 -0.84
CA ALA A 93 4.44 -10.13 0.33
C ALA A 93 3.61 -9.93 1.61
N PRO A 94 3.84 -10.75 2.65
CA PRO A 94 3.17 -10.60 3.94
C PRO A 94 3.39 -9.23 4.58
N VAL A 95 2.36 -8.77 5.29
CA VAL A 95 2.44 -7.62 6.20
C VAL A 95 2.07 -8.09 7.61
N GLN A 96 2.91 -7.73 8.58
CA GLN A 96 2.95 -8.14 10.00
C GLN A 96 3.55 -9.52 10.27
N GLY A 97 4.75 -9.76 9.74
CA GLY A 97 5.47 -11.01 9.85
C GLY A 97 6.68 -11.04 10.77
N LYS A 98 7.12 -9.95 11.44
CA LYS A 98 8.40 -9.96 12.22
C LYS A 98 9.60 -10.47 11.39
N SER A 99 9.44 -10.46 10.08
CA SER A 99 10.38 -11.00 9.13
C SER A 99 11.17 -9.80 8.67
N LEU A 100 12.36 -9.62 9.24
CA LEU A 100 13.37 -8.68 8.77
C LEU A 100 13.94 -9.09 7.40
N SER A 101 13.16 -9.81 6.59
CA SER A 101 13.48 -10.11 5.20
C SER A 101 13.15 -8.87 4.37
N ALA A 102 14.04 -8.56 3.42
CA ALA A 102 13.87 -7.45 2.48
C ALA A 102 12.56 -7.52 1.67
N ASP A 103 11.93 -8.69 1.62
CA ASP A 103 10.70 -8.97 0.87
C ASP A 103 9.44 -8.89 1.74
N SER A 104 9.32 -7.90 2.64
CA SER A 104 8.09 -7.70 3.43
C SER A 104 7.72 -6.22 3.57
N TYR A 105 6.43 -5.93 3.61
CA TYR A 105 5.91 -4.56 3.80
C TYR A 105 5.87 -4.15 5.30
N ASP A 106 6.70 -4.77 6.14
CA ASP A 106 6.71 -4.54 7.58
C ASP A 106 7.43 -3.25 7.95
N THR A 107 8.58 -3.01 7.31
CA THR A 107 9.53 -1.98 7.70
C THR A 107 9.90 -1.06 6.55
N ASP A 108 10.23 0.18 6.88
CA ASP A 108 10.87 1.11 5.96
C ASP A 108 12.34 0.72 5.66
N ALA A 109 12.99 1.51 4.80
CA ALA A 109 14.38 1.26 4.39
C ALA A 109 15.42 1.44 5.52
N TRP A 110 15.03 1.96 6.70
CA TRP A 110 15.87 2.04 7.89
C TRP A 110 15.54 0.94 8.92
N GLY A 111 14.59 0.06 8.60
CA GLY A 111 14.18 -1.06 9.45
C GLY A 111 13.13 -0.70 10.50
N ASN A 112 12.53 0.49 10.44
CA ASN A 112 11.46 0.89 11.36
C ASN A 112 10.11 0.42 10.83
N LEU A 113 9.23 -0.06 11.71
CA LEU A 113 7.90 -0.52 11.31
C LEU A 113 7.04 0.63 10.78
N TYR A 114 6.35 0.39 9.66
CA TYR A 114 5.32 1.31 9.18
C TYR A 114 4.21 1.48 10.22
N GLN A 115 3.77 2.72 10.38
CA GLN A 115 2.63 3.07 11.20
C GLN A 115 1.39 3.18 10.34
N TYR A 116 0.28 2.64 10.83
CA TYR A 116 -1.00 2.71 10.14
C TYR A 116 -2.08 3.17 11.10
N ILE A 117 -2.75 4.27 10.78
CA ILE A 117 -3.81 4.86 11.59
C ILE A 117 -5.02 5.12 10.70
N ARG A 118 -6.18 4.63 11.11
CA ARG A 118 -7.46 5.00 10.50
C ARG A 118 -7.90 6.34 11.07
N LEU A 119 -8.09 7.33 10.18
CA LEU A 119 -8.52 8.68 10.55
C LEU A 119 -10.04 8.81 10.51
N SER A 120 -10.68 8.14 9.56
CA SER A 120 -12.14 8.12 9.41
C SER A 120 -12.61 6.82 8.74
N ALA A 121 -13.88 6.77 8.34
CA ALA A 121 -14.40 5.66 7.53
C ALA A 121 -13.75 5.58 6.14
N THR A 122 -13.28 6.72 5.59
CA THR A 122 -12.74 6.83 4.22
C THR A 122 -11.30 7.32 4.15
N GLN A 123 -10.68 7.64 5.28
CA GLN A 123 -9.29 8.09 5.34
C GLN A 123 -8.45 7.30 6.34
N ALA A 124 -7.21 7.03 5.94
CA ALA A 124 -6.17 6.45 6.79
C ALA A 124 -4.83 7.16 6.50
N GLN A 125 -3.87 7.00 7.40
CA GLN A 125 -2.51 7.49 7.24
C GLN A 125 -1.55 6.32 7.38
N ILE A 126 -0.56 6.26 6.48
CA ILE A 126 0.58 5.36 6.58
C ILE A 126 1.82 6.23 6.77
N SER A 127 2.64 5.93 7.78
CA SER A 127 3.84 6.74 8.09
C SER A 127 5.08 5.88 8.32
N SER A 128 6.25 6.44 8.02
CA SER A 128 7.58 5.96 8.41
C SER A 128 8.25 7.03 9.28
N TYR A 129 8.96 6.59 10.33
CA TYR A 129 9.71 7.47 11.24
C TYR A 129 11.12 7.83 10.72
N GLY A 130 11.41 7.50 9.46
CA GLY A 130 12.68 7.87 8.84
C GLY A 130 13.91 7.29 9.54
N PRO A 131 15.10 7.89 9.34
CA PRO A 131 16.37 7.42 9.90
C PRO A 131 16.45 7.50 11.43
N ASN A 132 15.73 8.44 12.06
CA ASN A 132 15.82 8.64 13.51
C ASN A 132 14.96 7.62 14.30
N GLY A 133 13.93 7.02 13.67
CA GLY A 133 13.02 6.06 14.30
C GLY A 133 12.15 6.66 15.40
N LEU A 134 12.12 7.98 15.54
CA LEU A 134 11.41 8.74 16.56
C LEU A 134 10.16 9.37 15.95
N ARG A 135 9.03 9.25 16.65
CA ARG A 135 7.82 9.98 16.31
C ARG A 135 7.92 11.42 16.82
N ASP A 136 8.48 12.32 16.02
CA ASP A 136 8.52 13.76 16.31
C ASP A 136 7.65 14.59 15.34
N GLY A 137 7.04 13.93 14.35
CA GLY A 137 6.17 14.54 13.35
C GLY A 137 6.97 15.39 12.37
N SER A 138 6.29 16.23 11.60
CA SER A 138 6.94 17.13 10.61
C SER A 138 7.95 18.16 11.20
N GLN A 139 8.32 18.08 12.48
CA GLN A 139 9.22 19.02 13.16
C GLN A 139 10.70 18.70 12.94
N SER A 140 11.07 17.43 12.76
CA SER A 140 12.40 16.99 12.31
C SER A 140 12.54 17.03 10.79
N GLY A 141 11.42 16.81 10.09
CA GLY A 141 11.34 16.77 8.63
C GLY A 141 11.83 15.45 8.01
N ASP A 142 12.16 14.43 8.80
CA ASP A 142 12.59 13.13 8.30
C ASP A 142 11.46 12.07 8.28
N ASP A 143 10.40 12.27 9.06
CA ASP A 143 9.14 11.52 8.98
C ASP A 143 8.52 11.60 7.58
N LEU A 144 8.11 10.44 7.05
CA LEU A 144 7.38 10.32 5.79
C LEU A 144 5.94 9.92 6.10
N GLU A 145 5.00 10.84 5.88
CA GLU A 145 3.58 10.62 6.10
C GLU A 145 2.80 10.60 4.78
N LEU A 146 1.94 9.60 4.59
CA LEU A 146 1.09 9.47 3.41
C LEU A 146 -0.38 9.29 3.81
N LEU A 147 -1.21 10.25 3.40
CA LEU A 147 -2.66 10.15 3.51
C LEU A 147 -3.21 9.21 2.43
N VAL A 148 -4.09 8.32 2.84
CA VAL A 148 -4.87 7.44 1.98
C VAL A 148 -6.33 7.87 2.07
N ASP A 149 -6.92 8.28 0.95
CA ASP A 149 -8.34 8.64 0.84
C ASP A 149 -9.03 7.71 -0.16
N ILE A 150 -9.94 6.87 0.34
CA ILE A 150 -10.69 5.90 -0.48
C ILE A 150 -12.01 6.46 -1.02
N THR A 151 -12.35 7.71 -0.69
CA THR A 151 -13.60 8.36 -1.14
C THR A 151 -13.79 8.30 -2.66
N PRO A 152 -12.75 8.51 -3.50
CA PRO A 152 -12.90 8.36 -4.95
C PRO A 152 -13.27 6.93 -5.39
N ALA A 153 -12.67 5.92 -4.76
CA ALA A 153 -12.94 4.51 -5.08
C ALA A 153 -14.38 4.12 -4.71
N LEU A 154 -14.83 4.51 -3.52
CA LEU A 154 -16.21 4.26 -3.09
C LEU A 154 -17.21 5.02 -3.97
N ARG A 155 -16.88 6.24 -4.43
CA ARG A 155 -17.72 6.99 -5.36
C ARG A 155 -17.90 6.23 -6.68
N GLN A 156 -16.81 5.71 -7.23
CA GLN A 156 -16.86 4.91 -8.45
C GLN A 156 -17.74 3.66 -8.25
N ARG A 157 -17.55 2.91 -7.15
CA ARG A 157 -18.39 1.74 -6.83
C ARG A 157 -19.86 2.09 -6.68
N THR A 158 -20.18 3.20 -6.03
CA THR A 158 -21.55 3.70 -5.93
C THR A 158 -22.14 4.01 -7.31
N GLN A 159 -21.38 4.62 -8.22
CA GLN A 159 -21.86 4.89 -9.59
C GLN A 159 -22.12 3.59 -10.36
N GLU A 160 -21.19 2.64 -10.34
CA GLU A 160 -21.36 1.32 -10.97
C GLU A 160 -22.62 0.60 -10.45
N LYS A 161 -22.85 0.62 -9.13
CA LYS A 161 -24.04 0.01 -8.52
C LYS A 161 -25.34 0.72 -8.93
N ALA A 162 -25.31 2.05 -8.98
CA ALA A 162 -26.46 2.85 -9.41
C ALA A 162 -26.82 2.61 -10.88
N GLU A 163 -25.82 2.50 -11.76
CA GLU A 163 -26.02 2.20 -13.19
C GLU A 163 -26.73 0.85 -13.38
N VAL A 164 -26.28 -0.19 -12.65
CA VAL A 164 -26.91 -1.51 -12.71
C VAL A 164 -28.35 -1.48 -12.18
N LEU A 165 -28.59 -0.79 -11.06
CA LEU A 165 -29.92 -0.63 -10.49
C LEU A 165 -30.86 0.15 -11.40
N ASN A 166 -30.43 1.29 -11.95
CA ASN A 166 -31.23 2.11 -12.86
C ASN A 166 -31.55 1.35 -14.14
N GLY A 167 -30.58 0.64 -14.71
CA GLY A 167 -30.84 -0.24 -15.85
C GLY A 167 -31.84 -1.37 -15.54
N ALA A 168 -31.84 -1.91 -14.31
CA ALA A 168 -32.83 -2.90 -13.88
C ALA A 168 -34.23 -2.29 -13.72
N ILE A 169 -34.32 -1.07 -13.17
CA ILE A 169 -35.55 -0.30 -13.04
C ILE A 169 -36.16 -0.02 -14.42
N ASP A 170 -35.37 0.46 -15.37
CA ASP A 170 -35.83 0.74 -16.73
C ASP A 170 -36.41 -0.49 -17.41
N ARG A 171 -35.70 -1.64 -17.33
CA ARG A 171 -36.16 -2.91 -17.88
C ARG A 171 -37.46 -3.37 -17.21
N TYR A 172 -37.56 -3.30 -15.88
CA TYR A 172 -38.78 -3.66 -15.17
C TYR A 172 -39.95 -2.74 -15.58
N ASN A 173 -39.74 -1.43 -15.54
CA ASN A 173 -40.77 -0.44 -15.86
C ASN A 173 -41.29 -0.60 -17.29
N SER A 174 -40.41 -0.89 -18.25
CA SER A 174 -40.79 -1.15 -19.64
C SER A 174 -41.73 -2.34 -19.82
N ALA A 175 -41.67 -3.32 -18.91
CA ALA A 175 -42.48 -4.54 -18.97
C ALA A 175 -43.78 -4.47 -18.15
N TYR A 176 -43.80 -3.66 -17.07
CA TYR A 176 -44.83 -3.75 -16.04
C TYR A 176 -45.64 -2.47 -15.81
N LEU A 177 -45.18 -1.31 -16.29
CA LEU A 177 -45.96 -0.08 -16.16
C LEU A 177 -47.05 0.03 -17.24
N PRO A 178 -48.22 0.62 -16.90
CA PRO A 178 -48.57 1.22 -15.61
C PRO A 178 -49.14 0.23 -14.57
N GLY A 179 -49.22 -1.08 -14.88
CA GLY A 179 -49.97 -2.05 -14.10
C GLY A 179 -49.40 -2.36 -12.70
N THR A 180 -48.09 -2.59 -12.59
CA THR A 180 -47.45 -2.97 -11.32
C THR A 180 -46.20 -2.12 -11.06
N PRO A 181 -46.36 -0.88 -10.53
CA PRO A 181 -45.23 0.00 -10.25
C PRO A 181 -44.28 -0.58 -9.20
N LEU A 182 -43.01 -0.20 -9.28
CA LEU A 182 -42.01 -0.57 -8.29
C LEU A 182 -42.33 0.03 -6.92
N PRO A 183 -42.00 -0.67 -5.81
CA PRO A 183 -42.10 -0.13 -4.47
C PRO A 183 -41.25 1.14 -4.28
N THR A 184 -41.72 2.04 -3.41
CA THR A 184 -41.07 3.33 -3.13
C THR A 184 -40.12 3.27 -1.91
N THR A 185 -39.64 2.08 -1.55
CA THR A 185 -38.56 1.91 -0.56
C THR A 185 -37.42 1.10 -1.16
N ALA A 186 -36.16 1.47 -0.86
CA ALA A 186 -34.99 0.84 -1.47
C ALA A 186 -34.96 -0.67 -1.26
N VAL A 187 -35.26 -1.13 -0.04
CA VAL A 187 -35.28 -2.56 0.31
C VAL A 187 -36.31 -3.32 -0.55
N GLN A 188 -37.56 -2.86 -0.55
CA GLN A 188 -38.62 -3.54 -1.31
C GLN A 188 -38.41 -3.46 -2.82
N LEU A 189 -37.80 -2.38 -3.31
CA LEU A 189 -37.43 -2.24 -4.71
C LEU A 189 -36.38 -3.28 -5.11
N VAL A 190 -35.29 -3.40 -4.34
CA VAL A 190 -34.25 -4.40 -4.60
C VAL A 190 -34.83 -5.81 -4.51
N ASP A 191 -35.61 -6.12 -3.49
CA ASP A 191 -36.28 -7.42 -3.35
C ASP A 191 -37.19 -7.73 -4.55
N ARG A 192 -37.96 -6.74 -5.03
CA ARG A 192 -38.82 -6.89 -6.20
C ARG A 192 -38.01 -7.18 -7.46
N LEU A 193 -36.94 -6.43 -7.70
CA LEU A 193 -36.08 -6.60 -8.88
C LEU A 193 -35.35 -7.95 -8.85
N GLN A 194 -34.92 -8.42 -7.67
CA GLN A 194 -34.33 -9.76 -7.50
C GLN A 194 -35.36 -10.87 -7.71
N ALA A 195 -36.54 -10.77 -7.09
CA ALA A 195 -37.61 -11.76 -7.21
C ALA A 195 -38.14 -11.90 -8.65
N THR A 196 -38.03 -10.84 -9.44
CA THR A 196 -38.43 -10.82 -10.86
C THR A 196 -37.28 -11.07 -11.84
N GLY A 197 -36.06 -11.27 -11.34
CA GLY A 197 -34.88 -11.61 -12.14
C GLY A 197 -34.23 -10.45 -12.91
N TYR A 198 -34.62 -9.20 -12.65
CA TYR A 198 -34.00 -8.01 -13.28
C TYR A 198 -32.70 -7.57 -12.62
N LEU A 199 -32.46 -8.04 -11.39
CA LEU A 199 -31.25 -7.78 -10.60
C LEU A 199 -30.68 -9.10 -10.04
N PRO A 200 -29.36 -9.31 -10.06
CA PRO A 200 -28.76 -10.50 -9.47
C PRO A 200 -29.06 -10.61 -7.96
N PRO A 201 -29.21 -11.83 -7.41
CA PRO A 201 -29.35 -12.02 -5.98
C PRO A 201 -28.08 -11.57 -5.25
N GLY A 202 -28.24 -11.00 -4.06
CA GLY A 202 -27.12 -10.57 -3.21
C GLY A 202 -27.44 -9.37 -2.34
N ASN A 203 -26.68 -9.23 -1.26
CA ASN A 203 -26.89 -8.18 -0.25
C ASN A 203 -26.17 -6.87 -0.58
N SER A 204 -25.32 -6.84 -1.60
CA SER A 204 -24.56 -5.64 -1.98
C SER A 204 -25.43 -4.55 -2.60
N TRP A 205 -26.62 -4.89 -3.13
CA TRP A 205 -27.48 -3.95 -3.85
C TRP A 205 -28.30 -3.02 -2.97
N PHE A 206 -28.50 -3.36 -1.70
CA PHE A 206 -29.38 -2.59 -0.81
C PHE A 206 -28.82 -1.23 -0.43
N ARG A 207 -27.50 -1.07 -0.48
CA ARG A 207 -26.78 0.12 -0.04
C ARG A 207 -25.80 0.57 -1.11
N ASP A 208 -25.45 1.85 -1.08
CA ASP A 208 -24.30 2.34 -1.82
C ASP A 208 -22.98 1.88 -1.17
N ALA A 209 -21.84 2.21 -1.78
CA ALA A 209 -20.54 1.79 -1.27
C ALA A 209 -20.09 2.54 0.00
N PHE A 210 -20.87 3.52 0.46
CA PHE A 210 -20.64 4.24 1.72
C PHE A 210 -21.48 3.64 2.86
N GLY A 211 -22.35 2.68 2.55
CA GLY A 211 -23.21 2.00 3.51
C GLY A 211 -24.59 2.66 3.68
N ASP A 212 -24.90 3.70 2.90
CA ASP A 212 -26.21 4.37 2.96
C ASP A 212 -27.24 3.66 2.09
N PHE A 213 -28.51 3.70 2.49
CA PHE A 213 -29.59 3.20 1.63
C PHE A 213 -29.83 4.14 0.46
N TRP A 214 -30.15 3.57 -0.70
CA TRP A 214 -30.53 4.32 -1.89
C TRP A 214 -31.73 5.23 -1.67
N GLN A 215 -31.65 6.43 -2.22
CA GLN A 215 -32.80 7.30 -2.40
C GLN A 215 -33.48 6.96 -3.72
N LEU A 216 -34.81 7.04 -3.76
CA LEU A 216 -35.61 6.70 -4.92
C LEU A 216 -36.27 7.96 -5.50
N SER A 217 -36.50 7.96 -6.81
CA SER A 217 -37.38 8.95 -7.43
C SER A 217 -38.82 8.80 -6.91
N GLY A 218 -39.72 9.69 -7.37
CA GLY A 218 -41.15 9.62 -7.05
C GLY A 218 -41.84 8.34 -7.53
N SER A 219 -43.17 8.31 -7.46
CA SER A 219 -43.98 7.19 -7.96
C SER A 219 -44.50 7.50 -9.37
N PRO A 220 -44.27 6.65 -10.39
CA PRO A 220 -43.50 5.40 -10.34
C PRO A 220 -41.99 5.63 -10.24
N VAL A 221 -41.29 4.72 -9.57
CA VAL A 221 -39.82 4.83 -9.42
C VAL A 221 -39.17 4.62 -10.79
N SER A 222 -38.40 5.61 -11.25
CA SER A 222 -37.65 5.60 -12.50
C SER A 222 -36.13 5.54 -12.30
N TYR A 223 -35.61 5.96 -11.14
CA TYR A 223 -34.19 5.86 -10.84
C TYR A 223 -33.91 5.87 -9.33
N VAL A 224 -32.70 5.45 -8.97
CA VAL A 224 -32.10 5.55 -7.63
C VAL A 224 -30.89 6.49 -7.63
N PHE A 225 -30.56 7.00 -6.45
CA PHE A 225 -29.37 7.84 -6.24
C PHE A 225 -28.84 7.76 -4.81
N SER A 226 -27.57 8.08 -4.62
CA SER A 226 -26.93 8.07 -3.29
C SER A 226 -27.17 9.38 -2.54
N SER A 227 -27.44 9.30 -1.24
CA SER A 227 -27.51 10.49 -0.36
C SER A 227 -26.19 11.24 -0.27
N THR A 228 -25.07 10.56 -0.46
CA THR A 228 -23.72 11.13 -0.32
C THR A 228 -23.29 11.93 -1.56
N PHE A 229 -23.76 11.57 -2.77
CA PHE A 229 -23.32 12.20 -4.04
C PHE A 229 -24.43 12.82 -4.88
N GLY A 230 -25.70 12.67 -4.51
CA GLY A 230 -26.82 13.25 -5.25
C GLY A 230 -27.16 12.48 -6.53
N LEU A 231 -27.80 13.17 -7.48
CA LEU A 231 -28.40 12.56 -8.67
C LEU A 231 -27.38 11.92 -9.62
N PRO A 232 -27.74 10.85 -10.34
CA PRO A 232 -26.85 10.21 -11.32
C PRO A 232 -26.56 11.18 -12.47
N LEU A 233 -25.33 11.17 -12.99
CA LEU A 233 -24.96 11.98 -14.14
C LEU A 233 -25.66 11.42 -15.39
N GLY A 234 -26.68 12.12 -15.90
CA GLY A 234 -27.25 11.85 -17.22
C GLY A 234 -28.73 11.44 -17.32
N HIS A 235 -29.57 11.73 -16.32
CA HIS A 235 -31.03 11.65 -16.46
C HIS A 235 -31.65 13.00 -16.85
#